data_AF-A0A0L8IQ04-F1
#
_entry.id   AF-A0A0L8IQ04-F1
#
_cell.length_a   1.000
_cell.length_b   1.000
_cell.length_c   1.000
_cell.angle_alpha   90.00
_cell.angle_beta   90.00
_cell.angle_gamma   90.00
#
_symmetry.space_group_name_H-M   'P 1'
#
loop_
_entity.id
_entity.type
_entity.pdbx_description
1 polymer ?
#
loop_
_entity_poly.entity_id
_entity_poly.type
_entity_poly.pdbx_seq_one_letter_code
_entity_poly.pdbx_strand_id
1 'polypeptide(L)' 'MSMSDAQTAAFQGAAGYTPQLSSALWISLTLVIALLWSSWALWTGYRGWAAGHVSFGALGGSAARVSVALLALMFFTLS' A
#
# COMPACT_ATOMS: atom_id res chain seq x y z
N MET A 1 -7.82 5.61 -19.68
CA MET A 1 -9.17 5.32 -20.23
C MET A 1 -10.11 5.13 -19.07
N SER A 2 -11.21 5.89 -19.02
CA SER A 2 -12.30 5.68 -18.05
C SER A 2 -13.36 4.74 -18.63
N MET A 3 -14.13 4.09 -17.77
CA MET A 3 -15.28 3.28 -18.20
C MET A 3 -16.33 4.19 -18.86
N SER A 4 -16.98 3.70 -19.92
CA SER A 4 -18.20 4.32 -20.44
C SER A 4 -19.37 4.15 -19.47
N ASP A 5 -20.42 4.95 -19.64
CA ASP A 5 -21.61 4.88 -18.78
C ASP A 5 -22.30 3.51 -18.85
N ALA A 6 -22.38 2.91 -20.05
CA ALA A 6 -22.94 1.57 -20.23
C ALA A 6 -22.12 0.49 -19.48
N GLN A 7 -20.79 0.60 -19.49
CA GLN A 7 -19.93 -0.32 -18.74
C GLN A 7 -20.06 -0.13 -17.23
N THR A 8 -20.18 1.12 -16.77
CA THR A 8 -20.38 1.44 -15.35
C THR A 8 -21.71 0.88 -14.86
N ALA A 9 -22.78 1.08 -15.62
CA ALA A 9 -24.11 0.54 -15.29
C ALA A 9 -24.14 -0.99 -15.28
N ALA A 10 -23.50 -1.64 -16.26
CA ALA A 10 -23.39 -3.10 -16.30
C ALA A 10 -22.62 -3.66 -15.09
N PHE A 11 -21.50 -3.03 -14.71
CA PHE A 11 -20.75 -3.42 -13.51
C PHE A 11 -21.60 -3.27 -12.24
N GLN A 12 -22.23 -2.11 -12.06
CA GLN A 12 -23.06 -1.84 -10.88
C GLN A 12 -24.23 -2.82 -10.77
N GLY A 13 -24.89 -3.12 -11.89
CA GLY A 13 -25.98 -4.10 -11.94
C GLY A 13 -25.55 -5.51 -11.56
N ALA A 14 -24.32 -5.93 -11.89
CA ALA A 14 -23.80 -7.24 -11.53
C ALA A 14 -23.21 -7.31 -10.12
N ALA A 15 -22.45 -6.28 -9.70
CA ALA A 15 -21.69 -6.28 -8.46
C ALA A 15 -22.48 -5.76 -7.25
N GLY A 16 -23.49 -4.91 -7.45
CA GLY A 16 -24.26 -4.27 -6.37
C GLY A 16 -23.55 -3.09 -5.71
N TYR A 17 -22.43 -2.62 -6.24
CA TYR A 17 -21.69 -1.44 -5.78
C TYR A 17 -20.98 -0.73 -6.95
N THR A 18 -20.53 0.49 -6.73
CA THR A 18 -19.87 1.31 -7.77
C THR A 18 -18.44 0.84 -8.06
N PRO A 19 -17.94 0.99 -9.30
CA PRO A 19 -16.53 0.74 -9.60
C PRO A 19 -15.57 1.50 -8.68
N GLN A 20 -15.94 2.73 -8.28
CA GLN A 20 -15.17 3.58 -7.37
C GLN A 20 -15.05 2.98 -5.96
N LEU A 21 -16.13 2.39 -5.42
CA LEU A 21 -16.06 1.69 -4.13
C LEU A 21 -15.17 0.45 -4.22
N SER A 22 -15.22 -0.27 -5.34
CA SER A 22 -14.35 -1.42 -5.59
C SER A 22 -12.88 -1.02 -5.63
N SER A 23 -12.53 0.01 -6.40
CA SER A 23 -11.14 0.50 -6.48
C SER A 23 -10.64 0.99 -5.12
N ALA A 24 -11.48 1.74 -4.38
CA ALA A 24 -11.14 2.22 -3.05
C ALA A 24 -10.86 1.06 -2.08
N LEU A 25 -11.67 0.00 -2.11
CA LEU A 25 -11.45 -1.20 -1.30
C LEU A 25 -10.10 -1.86 -1.61
N TRP A 26 -9.80 -2.10 -2.90
CA TRP A 26 -8.57 -2.79 -3.30
C TRP A 26 -7.30 -1.98 -3.03
N ILE A 27 -7.33 -0.67 -3.26
CA ILE A 27 -6.21 0.23 -2.96
C ILE A 27 -6.00 0.30 -1.43
N SER A 28 -7.07 0.48 -0.66
CA SER A 28 -6.99 0.52 0.81
C SER A 28 -6.50 -0.80 1.40
N LEU A 29 -6.95 -1.94 0.87
CA LEU A 29 -6.47 -3.26 1.30
C LEU A 29 -4.97 -3.42 1.03
N THR A 30 -4.52 -2.97 -0.13
CA THR A 30 -3.09 -2.98 -0.50
C THR A 30 -2.28 -2.11 0.46
N LEU A 31 -2.78 -0.92 0.81
CA LEU A 31 -2.15 -0.04 1.80
C LEU A 31 -2.05 -0.71 3.17
N VAL A 32 -3.10 -1.38 3.65
CA VAL A 32 -3.09 -2.10 4.93
C VAL A 32 -2.04 -3.20 4.94
N ILE A 33 -1.97 -4.02 3.88
CA ILE A 33 -0.97 -5.08 3.74
C ILE A 33 0.45 -4.48 3.72
N ALA A 34 0.65 -3.39 2.99
CA ALA A 34 1.93 -2.70 2.93
C ALA A 34 2.35 -2.13 4.30
N LEU A 35 1.43 -1.59 5.09
CA LEU A 35 1.70 -1.10 6.45
C LEU A 35 2.13 -2.23 7.40
N LEU A 36 1.45 -3.38 7.33
CA LEU A 36 1.81 -4.56 8.12
C LEU A 36 3.21 -5.07 7.73
N TRP A 37 3.47 -5.18 6.43
CA TRP A 37 4.78 -5.58 5.93
C TRP A 37 5.89 -4.59 6.34
N SER A 38 5.61 -3.29 6.25
CA SER A 38 6.53 -2.23 6.65
C SER A 38 6.87 -2.31 8.13
N SER A 39 5.87 -2.53 8.97
CA SER A 39 6.05 -2.70 10.42
C SER A 39 6.95 -3.91 10.73
N TRP A 40 6.70 -5.03 10.06
CA TRP A 40 7.54 -6.23 10.18
C TRP A 40 8.98 -5.99 9.68
N ALA A 41 9.15 -5.34 8.52
CA ALA A 41 10.45 -5.08 7.92
C ALA A 41 11.30 -4.13 8.79
N LEU A 42 10.68 -3.09 9.34
CA LEU A 42 11.35 -2.16 10.26
C LEU A 42 11.70 -2.85 11.58
N TRP A 43 10.80 -3.67 12.12
CA TRP A 43 11.06 -4.41 13.36
C TRP A 43 12.22 -5.40 13.20
N THR A 44 12.23 -6.17 12.13
CA THR A 44 13.31 -7.13 11.84
C THR A 44 14.64 -6.41 11.56
N GLY A 45 14.62 -5.32 10.80
CA GLY A 45 15.78 -4.47 10.56
C GLY A 45 16.33 -3.86 11.86
N TYR A 46 15.46 -3.33 12.71
CA TYR A 46 15.84 -2.78 14.02
C TYR A 46 16.49 -3.84 14.91
N ARG A 47 15.90 -5.04 15.00
CA ARG A 47 16.48 -6.16 15.76
C ARG A 47 17.84 -6.57 15.19
N GLY A 48 17.98 -6.63 13.88
CA GLY A 48 19.26 -6.94 13.22
C GLY A 48 20.33 -5.88 13.50
N TRP A 49 19.95 -4.59 13.53
CA TRP A 49 20.86 -3.50 13.88
C TRP A 49 21.25 -3.55 15.36
N ALA A 50 20.28 -3.75 16.25
CA ALA A 50 20.52 -3.85 17.70
C ALA A 50 21.43 -5.04 18.06
N ALA A 51 21.36 -6.13 17.29
CA ALA A 51 22.25 -7.28 17.43
C ALA A 51 23.63 -7.10 16.74
N GLY A 52 23.89 -5.97 16.09
CA GLY A 52 25.14 -5.69 15.38
C GLY A 52 25.29 -6.38 14.01
N HIS A 53 24.23 -7.02 13.48
CA HIS A 53 24.25 -7.72 12.20
C HIS A 53 23.95 -6.80 11.00
N VAL A 54 23.35 -5.62 11.25
CA VAL A 54 22.93 -4.67 10.21
C VAL A 54 23.55 -3.31 10.53
N SER A 55 24.15 -2.65 9.54
CA SER A 55 24.66 -1.29 9.72
C SER A 55 23.52 -0.27 9.79
N PHE A 56 23.75 0.85 10.48
CA PHE A 56 22.76 1.93 10.55
C PHE A 56 22.35 2.44 9.15
N GLY A 57 23.32 2.52 8.22
CA GLY A 57 23.04 2.91 6.83
C GLY A 57 22.12 1.93 6.10
N ALA A 58 22.26 0.63 6.33
CA ALA A 58 21.37 -0.38 5.74
C ALA A 58 19.96 -0.30 6.33
N LEU A 59 19.82 -0.11 7.65
CA LEU A 59 18.53 0.10 8.31
C LEU A 59 17.86 1.39 7.81
N GLY A 60 18.58 2.52 7.81
CA GLY A 60 18.08 3.81 7.36
C GLY A 60 17.68 3.81 5.88
N GLY A 61 18.49 3.19 5.02
CA GLY A 61 18.15 3.01 3.61
C GLY A 61 16.90 2.15 3.40
N SER A 62 16.72 1.10 4.20
CA SER A 62 15.49 0.29 4.19
C SER A 62 14.27 1.10 4.63
N ALA A 63 14.40 1.86 5.72
CA ALA A 63 13.34 2.73 6.22
C ALA A 63 12.93 3.79 5.18
N ALA A 64 13.89 4.38 4.47
CA ALA A 64 13.61 5.34 3.41
C ALA A 64 12.79 4.71 2.27
N ARG A 65 13.14 3.48 1.81
CA ARG A 65 12.39 2.77 0.76
C ARG A 65 10.96 2.45 1.21
N VAL A 66 10.80 1.98 2.44
CA VAL A 66 9.49 1.74 3.06
C VAL A 66 8.66 3.03 3.08
N SER A 67 9.24 4.15 3.52
CA SER A 67 8.56 5.45 3.55
C SER A 67 8.12 5.90 2.17
N VAL A 68 8.97 5.79 1.15
CA VAL A 68 8.62 6.15 -0.24
C VAL A 68 7.47 5.27 -0.76
N ALA A 69 7.51 3.96 -0.51
CA ALA A 69 6.44 3.05 -0.92
C ALA A 69 5.11 3.40 -0.24
N LEU A 70 5.12 3.72 1.05
CA LEU A 70 3.91 4.12 1.79
C LEU A 70 3.38 5.47 1.30
N LEU A 71 4.25 6.46 1.04
CA LEU A 71 3.83 7.75 0.50
C LEU A 71 3.16 7.59 -0.87
N ALA A 72 3.71 6.75 -1.75
CA ALA A 72 3.10 6.45 -3.04
C ALA A 72 1.72 5.81 -2.88
N LEU A 73 1.58 4.81 -2.01
CA LEU A 73 0.28 4.16 -1.76
C LEU A 73 -0.74 5.12 -1.12
N MET A 74 -0.31 5.95 -0.17
CA MET A 74 -1.17 6.98 0.42
C MET A 74 -1.64 7.99 -0.62
N PHE A 75 -0.77 8.41 -1.53
CA PHE A 75 -1.15 9.29 -2.64
C PHE A 75 -2.29 8.68 -3.47
N PHE A 76 -2.16 7.42 -3.90
CA PHE A 76 -3.22 6.74 -4.66
C PHE A 76 -4.50 6.46 -3.84
N THR A 77 -4.38 6.35 -2.51
CA THR A 77 -5.53 6.13 -1.63
C THR A 77 -6.32 7.43 -1.39
N LEU A 78 -5.63 8.57 -1.42
CA LEU A 78 -6.19 9.90 -1.11
C LEU A 78 -6.52 10.73 -2.37
N SER A 79 -6.15 10.24 -3.57
CA SER A 79 -6.46 10.85 -4.88
C SER A 79 -7.81 10.41 -5.42
#